data_AF-A0A7D6A7Q1-F1
#
_entry.id   AF-A0A7D6A7Q1-F1
#
_cell.length_a   1.000
_cell.length_b   1.000
_cell.length_c   1.000
_cell.angle_alpha   90.00
_cell.angle_beta   90.00
_cell.angle_gamma   90.00
#
_symmetry.space_group_name_H-M   'P 1'
#
loop_
_entity.id
_entity.type
_entity.pdbx_description
1 polymer ?
#
loop_
_entity_poly.entity_id
_entity_poly.type
_entity_poly.pdbx_seq_one_letter_code
_entity_poly.pdbx_strand_id
1 'polypeptide(L)'
;MKTSELIKKLQEIDKTVPFDADIVTGDDWLPCGVENVYHAPPNTYIQFNSYDADEMWGDLQENNRRTSIVELSARVSEINDVVKMIESNPSITALDIIKELNSRSKRMSEMVNLLKKTE
;
A
#
# COMPACT_ATOMS: atom_id res chain seq x y z
N MET A 1 13.03 -15.91 36.76
CA MET A 1 12.85 -14.47 37.04
C MET A 1 11.36 -14.21 37.15
N LYS A 2 10.92 -13.61 38.26
CA LYS A 2 9.51 -13.22 38.44
C LYS A 2 9.21 -12.00 37.58
N THR A 3 7.95 -11.83 37.15
CA THR A 3 7.54 -10.65 36.35
C THR A 3 7.88 -9.33 37.03
N SER A 4 7.81 -9.28 38.37
CA SER A 4 8.22 -8.11 39.16
C SER A 4 9.72 -7.78 39.04
N GLU A 5 10.57 -8.79 38.88
CA GLU A 5 12.01 -8.60 38.68
C GLU A 5 12.32 -8.14 37.25
N LEU A 6 11.56 -8.63 36.26
CA LEU A 6 11.64 -8.15 34.87
C LEU A 6 11.28 -6.66 34.78
N ILE A 7 10.13 -6.27 35.35
CA ILE A 7 9.65 -4.88 35.35
C ILE A 7 10.69 -3.96 35.99
N LYS A 8 11.25 -4.37 37.14
CA LYS A 8 12.28 -3.59 37.82
C LYS A 8 13.54 -3.39 36.96
N LYS A 9 13.99 -4.44 36.26
CA LYS A 9 15.13 -4.34 35.33
C LYS A 9 14.84 -3.44 34.14
N LEU A 10 13.63 -3.50 33.57
CA LEU A 10 13.23 -2.61 32.47
C LEU A 10 13.22 -1.14 32.92
N GLN A 11 12.71 -0.85 34.12
CA GLN A 11 12.74 0.50 34.72
C GLN A 11 14.16 0.98 35.07
N GLU A 12 15.09 0.06 35.34
CA GLU A 12 16.50 0.39 35.55
C GLU A 12 17.20 0.70 34.22
N ILE A 13 16.89 -0.05 33.16
CA ILE A 13 17.42 0.18 31.79
C ILE A 13 16.96 1.55 31.27
N ASP A 14 15.68 1.89 31.45
CA ASP A 14 15.06 3.17 31.08
C ASP A 14 15.82 4.39 31.65
N LYS A 15 16.48 4.24 32.81
CA LYS A 15 17.29 5.30 33.44
C LYS A 15 18.72 5.40 32.92
N THR A 16 19.20 4.38 32.22
CA THR A 16 20.61 4.26 31.78
C THR A 16 20.78 4.45 30.29
N VAL A 17 19.74 4.18 29.51
CA VAL A 17 19.71 4.45 28.08
C VAL A 17 19.00 5.79 27.92
N PRO A 18 19.69 6.87 27.52
CA PRO A 18 18.99 8.05 27.03
C PRO A 18 18.29 7.59 25.74
N PHE A 19 17.02 7.19 25.87
CA PHE A 19 16.18 6.98 24.73
C PHE A 19 15.95 8.37 24.15
N ASP A 20 16.75 8.75 23.14
CA ASP A 20 16.38 9.85 22.27
C ASP A 20 15.11 9.40 21.56
N ALA A 21 13.98 9.75 22.16
CA ALA A 21 12.69 9.78 21.48
C ALA A 21 12.73 10.94 20.49
N ASP A 22 13.63 10.89 19.51
CA ASP A 22 13.27 11.43 18.21
C ASP A 22 11.98 10.70 17.87
N ILE A 23 10.88 11.44 17.85
CA ILE A 23 9.61 10.95 17.36
C ILE A 23 9.92 10.54 15.93
N VAL A 24 10.14 9.25 15.72
CA VAL A 24 10.32 8.68 14.40
C VAL A 24 8.94 8.76 13.77
N THR A 25 8.64 9.89 13.13
CA THR A 25 7.49 10.03 12.24
C THR A 25 7.82 9.29 10.95
N GLY A 26 7.98 7.98 11.05
CA GLY A 26 8.00 7.08 9.92
C GLY A 26 6.75 6.22 10.00
N ASP A 27 6.02 6.10 8.90
CA ASP A 27 4.88 5.17 8.76
C ASP A 27 5.28 3.68 8.93
N ASP A 28 6.57 3.41 9.20
CA ASP A 28 7.17 2.08 9.33
C ASP A 28 7.06 1.47 10.75
N TRP A 29 6.51 2.21 11.72
CA TRP A 29 6.27 1.67 13.07
C TRP A 29 4.86 1.10 13.13
N LEU A 30 4.72 -0.19 12.84
CA LEU A 30 3.56 -0.96 13.30
C LEU A 30 3.80 -1.30 14.78
N PRO A 31 3.11 -0.66 15.74
CA PRO A 31 3.31 -0.96 17.16
C PRO A 31 2.73 -2.34 17.49
N CYS A 32 3.52 -3.41 17.34
CA CYS A 32 3.10 -4.74 17.77
C CYS A 32 2.87 -4.72 19.28
N GLY A 33 1.63 -4.96 19.71
CA GLY A 33 1.31 -5.16 21.11
C GLY A 33 1.93 -6.46 21.61
N VAL A 34 2.55 -6.44 22.80
CA VAL A 34 2.98 -7.68 23.45
C VAL A 34 1.74 -8.43 23.93
N GLU A 35 1.51 -9.62 23.40
CA GLU A 35 0.37 -10.46 23.75
C GLU A 35 0.67 -11.31 24.99
N ASN A 36 1.84 -11.97 25.02
CA ASN A 36 2.24 -12.82 26.15
C ASN A 36 3.75 -12.75 26.41
N VAL A 37 4.13 -13.00 27.67
CA VAL A 37 5.53 -13.20 28.07
C VAL A 37 5.64 -14.54 28.79
N TYR A 38 6.40 -15.46 28.22
CA TYR A 38 6.65 -16.79 28.78
C TYR A 38 8.10 -16.92 29.24
N HIS A 39 8.31 -17.44 30.46
CA HIS A 39 9.64 -17.57 31.03
C HIS A 39 9.95 -19.01 31.44
N ALA A 40 11.00 -19.58 30.84
CA ALA A 40 11.52 -20.91 31.13
C ALA A 40 13.06 -20.81 31.23
N PRO A 41 13.63 -20.65 32.44
CA PRO A 41 15.06 -20.44 32.63
C PRO A 41 15.92 -21.44 31.83
N PRO A 42 16.97 -20.95 31.13
CA PRO A 42 17.50 -19.58 31.13
C PRO A 42 16.78 -18.60 30.18
N ASN A 43 15.74 -19.05 29.47
CA ASN A 43 15.14 -18.33 28.35
C ASN A 43 13.88 -17.56 28.73
N THR A 44 13.65 -16.45 28.03
CA THR A 44 12.40 -15.68 28.06
C THR A 44 11.93 -15.51 26.63
N TYR A 45 10.65 -15.78 26.40
CA TYR A 45 10.00 -15.69 25.11
C TYR A 45 8.92 -14.63 25.18
N ILE A 46 8.84 -13.78 24.16
CA ILE A 46 7.86 -12.71 24.05
C ILE A 46 7.03 -13.02 22.80
N GLN A 47 5.72 -13.16 22.97
CA GLN A 47 4.77 -13.28 21.88
C GLN A 47 4.20 -11.88 21.60
N PHE A 48 4.32 -11.45 20.35
CA PHE A 48 3.64 -10.26 19.86
C PHE A 48 2.29 -10.66 19.27
N ASN A 49 1.31 -9.77 19.34
CA ASN A 49 0.08 -9.95 18.57
C ASN A 49 0.47 -10.08 17.09
N SER A 50 -0.01 -11.12 16.41
CA SER A 50 0.06 -11.13 14.97
C SER A 50 -0.91 -10.05 14.49
N TYR A 51 -0.42 -9.08 13.72
CA TYR A 51 -1.33 -8.39 12.82
C TYR A 51 -1.90 -9.46 11.90
N ASP A 52 -3.20 -9.70 11.96
CA ASP A 52 -3.87 -10.30 10.82
C ASP A 52 -3.58 -9.35 9.66
N ALA A 53 -2.71 -9.78 8.73
CA ALA A 53 -2.41 -9.02 7.53
C ALA A 53 -3.70 -8.60 6.81
N ASP A 54 -4.75 -9.42 6.98
CA ASP A 54 -6.10 -9.21 6.47
C ASP A 54 -6.80 -7.97 7.04
N GLU A 55 -6.42 -7.46 8.22
CA GLU A 55 -6.97 -6.20 8.76
C GLU A 55 -6.24 -4.94 8.24
N MET A 56 -4.97 -5.07 7.81
CA MET A 56 -4.21 -3.95 7.23
C MET A 56 -4.50 -3.73 5.74
N TRP A 57 -4.75 -4.81 5.00
CA TRP A 57 -5.24 -4.73 3.63
C TRP A 57 -6.76 -4.72 3.68
N GLY A 58 -7.35 -3.55 3.93
CA GLY A 58 -8.79 -3.39 4.17
C GLY A 58 -9.67 -4.21 3.23
N ASP A 59 -10.84 -4.64 3.71
CA ASP A 59 -11.80 -5.53 3.06
C ASP A 59 -11.55 -5.70 1.54
N LEU A 60 -11.14 -6.90 1.13
CA LEU A 60 -10.87 -7.25 -0.27
C LEU A 60 -12.00 -6.76 -1.20
N GLN A 61 -13.24 -6.78 -0.72
CA GLN A 61 -14.39 -6.24 -1.45
C GLN A 61 -14.31 -4.72 -1.66
N GLU A 62 -13.93 -3.95 -0.64
CA GLU A 62 -13.69 -2.51 -0.73
C GLU A 62 -12.48 -2.18 -1.61
N ASN A 63 -11.40 -2.95 -1.53
CA ASN A 63 -10.24 -2.78 -2.42
C ASN A 63 -10.61 -3.03 -3.89
N ASN A 64 -11.39 -4.09 -4.16
CA ASN A 64 -11.91 -4.36 -5.49
C ASN A 64 -12.83 -3.22 -5.97
N ARG A 65 -13.74 -2.73 -5.11
CA ARG A 65 -14.61 -1.60 -5.43
C ARG A 65 -13.82 -0.34 -5.78
N ARG A 66 -12.81 0.01 -5.00
CA ARG A 66 -11.91 1.16 -5.26
C ARG A 66 -11.17 1.00 -6.58
N THR A 67 -10.63 -0.19 -6.83
CA THR A 67 -9.94 -0.52 -8.09
C THR A 67 -10.87 -0.36 -9.29
N SER A 68 -12.10 -0.89 -9.20
CA SER A 68 -13.12 -0.72 -10.25
C SER A 68 -13.49 0.74 -10.48
N ILE A 69 -13.60 1.56 -9.42
CA ILE A 69 -13.88 3.00 -9.56
C ILE A 69 -12.76 3.68 -10.32
N VAL A 70 -11.50 3.44 -9.93
CA VAL A 70 -10.33 4.03 -10.60
C VAL A 70 -10.29 3.64 -12.08
N GLU A 71 -10.51 2.35 -12.38
CA GLU A 71 -10.52 1.85 -13.76
C GLU A 71 -11.64 2.50 -14.59
N LEU A 72 -12.87 2.56 -14.06
CA LEU A 72 -14.00 3.18 -14.76
C LEU A 72 -13.78 4.67 -14.98
N SER A 73 -13.27 5.39 -13.97
CA SER A 73 -12.95 6.81 -14.11
C SER A 73 -11.88 7.07 -15.17
N ALA A 74 -10.85 6.22 -15.24
CA ALA A 74 -9.83 6.32 -16.29
C ALA A 74 -10.43 6.10 -17.69
N ARG A 75 -11.25 5.07 -17.87
CA ARG A 75 -11.93 4.77 -19.15
C ARG A 75 -12.85 5.92 -19.60
N VAL A 76 -13.60 6.51 -18.67
CA VAL A 76 -14.44 7.68 -18.96
C VAL A 76 -13.59 8.88 -19.38
N SER A 77 -12.45 9.11 -18.72
CA SER A 77 -11.54 10.18 -19.11
C SER A 77 -10.99 10.00 -20.52
N GLU A 78 -10.59 8.78 -20.90
CA GLU A 78 -10.11 8.49 -22.26
C GLU A 78 -11.16 8.78 -23.33
N ILE A 79 -12.42 8.41 -23.08
CA ILE A 79 -13.55 8.70 -23.98
C ILE A 79 -13.74 10.21 -24.10
N ASN A 80 -13.75 10.94 -22.98
CA ASN A 80 -13.91 12.38 -22.97
C ASN A 80 -12.78 13.10 -23.73
N ASP A 81 -11.55 12.59 -23.67
CA ASP A 81 -10.43 13.16 -24.41
C ASP A 81 -10.59 12.97 -25.93
N VAL A 82 -11.15 11.85 -26.37
CA VAL A 82 -11.49 11.61 -27.79
C VAL A 82 -12.62 12.55 -28.22
N VAL A 83 -13.66 12.71 -27.39
CA VAL A 83 -14.75 13.65 -27.67
C VAL A 83 -14.21 15.08 -27.80
N LYS A 84 -13.41 15.54 -26.84
CA LYS A 84 -12.78 16.87 -26.90
C LYS A 84 -11.91 17.07 -28.13
N MET A 85 -11.14 16.05 -28.54
CA MET A 85 -10.34 16.09 -29.77
C MET A 85 -11.23 16.33 -31.00
N ILE A 86 -12.38 15.66 -31.06
CA ILE A 86 -13.34 15.80 -32.17
C ILE A 86 -13.98 17.20 -32.14
N GLU A 87 -14.46 17.64 -30.98
CA GLU A 87 -15.09 18.95 -30.80
C GLU A 87 -14.13 20.11 -31.10
N SER A 88 -12.84 19.95 -30.73
CA SER A 88 -11.82 20.97 -30.94
C SER A 88 -11.29 21.01 -32.38
N ASN A 89 -11.59 20.01 -33.21
CA ASN A 89 -11.14 19.94 -34.60
C ASN A 89 -12.28 19.51 -35.54
N PRO A 90 -13.10 20.47 -36.02
CA PRO A 90 -14.26 20.18 -36.86
C PRO A 90 -13.96 19.51 -38.21
N SER A 91 -12.71 19.57 -38.68
CA SER A 91 -12.28 18.94 -39.94
C SER A 91 -11.64 17.56 -39.74
N ILE A 92 -11.60 17.06 -38.50
CA ILE A 92 -11.04 15.74 -38.22
C ILE A 92 -11.79 14.65 -38.97
N THR A 93 -11.06 13.72 -39.59
CA THR A 93 -11.67 12.61 -40.31
C THR A 93 -11.77 11.37 -39.44
N ALA A 94 -12.65 10.44 -39.81
CA ALA A 94 -12.71 9.12 -39.18
C ALA A 94 -11.37 8.38 -39.21
N LEU A 95 -10.57 8.55 -40.28
CA LEU A 95 -9.24 7.95 -40.40
C LEU A 95 -8.26 8.53 -39.37
N ASP A 96 -8.33 9.83 -39.10
CA ASP A 96 -7.49 10.48 -38.09
C ASP A 96 -7.84 9.97 -36.69
N ILE A 97 -9.13 9.84 -36.39
CA ILE A 97 -9.61 9.28 -35.12
C ILE A 97 -9.12 7.83 -34.95
N ILE A 98 -9.28 6.99 -35.98
CA ILE A 98 -8.81 5.59 -35.96
C ILE A 98 -7.29 5.54 -35.74
N LYS A 99 -6.53 6.40 -36.41
CA LYS A 99 -5.07 6.46 -36.27
C LYS A 99 -4.66 6.82 -34.83
N GLU A 100 -5.31 7.81 -34.22
CA GLU A 100 -5.05 8.21 -32.84
C GLU A 100 -5.40 7.10 -31.84
N LEU A 101 -6.58 6.47 -32.00
CA LEU A 101 -7.01 5.36 -31.15
C LEU A 101 -6.05 4.17 -31.24
N ASN A 102 -5.58 3.81 -32.44
CA ASN A 102 -4.60 2.76 -32.63
C ASN A 102 -3.25 3.10 -31.96
N SER A 103 -2.81 4.36 -32.05
CA SER A 103 -1.59 4.83 -31.39
C SER A 103 -1.69 4.72 -29.86
N ARG A 104 -2.83 5.13 -29.28
CA ARG A 104 -3.12 4.97 -27.84
C ARG A 104 -3.15 3.49 -27.44
N SER A 105 -3.88 2.66 -28.19
CA SER A 105 -3.98 1.21 -27.94
C SER A 105 -2.62 0.52 -27.96
N LYS A 106 -1.75 0.86 -28.92
CA LYS A 106 -0.38 0.34 -28.99
C LYS A 106 0.44 0.71 -27.75
N ARG A 107 0.44 1.99 -27.34
CA ARG A 107 1.16 2.44 -26.14
C ARG A 107 0.68 1.72 -24.87
N MET A 108 -0.64 1.57 -24.70
CA MET A 108 -1.19 0.83 -23.57
C MET A 108 -0.77 -0.64 -23.59
N SER A 109 -0.78 -1.28 -24.76
CA SER A 109 -0.33 -2.67 -24.90
C SER A 109 1.15 -2.83 -24.54
N GLU A 110 2.00 -1.88 -24.93
CA GLU A 110 3.42 -1.84 -24.54
C GLU A 110 3.58 -1.70 -23.02
N MET A 111 2.83 -0.81 -22.37
CA MET A 111 2.83 -0.64 -20.91
C MET A 111 2.40 -1.92 -20.18
N VAL A 112 1.32 -2.56 -20.63
CA VAL A 112 0.86 -3.85 -20.07
C VAL A 112 1.95 -4.92 -20.21
N ASN A 113 2.61 -4.99 -21.37
CA ASN A 113 3.69 -5.95 -21.59
C ASN A 113 4.92 -5.68 -20.72
N LEU A 114 5.22 -4.42 -20.39
CA LEU A 114 6.29 -4.07 -19.45
C LEU A 114 5.95 -4.53 -18.04
N LEU A 115 4.71 -4.27 -17.58
CA LEU A 115 4.27 -4.68 -16.24
C LEU A 115 4.30 -6.20 -16.08
N LYS A 116 3.84 -6.95 -17.08
CA LYS A 116 3.87 -8.43 -17.09
C LYS A 116 5.28 -9.04 -17.09
N LYS A 117 6.31 -8.30 -17.52
CA LYS A 117 7.70 -8.77 -17.54
C LYS A 117 8.44 -8.53 -16.21
N THR A 118 7.79 -7.87 -15.26
CA THR A 118 8.38 -7.51 -13.96
C THR A 118 8.02 -8.55 -12.87
N GLU A 119 7.37 -9.65 -13.25
CA GLU A 119 7.17 -10.89 -12.49
C GLU A 119 8.17 -11.97 -12.93
#